data_AF-A0A0A0QXE7-F1
#
_entry.id   AF-A0A0A0QXE7-F1
#
_cell.length_a   1.000
_cell.length_b   1.000
_cell.length_c   1.000
_cell.angle_alpha   90.00
_cell.angle_beta   90.00
_cell.angle_gamma   90.00
#
_symmetry.space_group_name_H-M   'P 1'
#
loop_
_entity.id
_entity.type
_entity.pdbx_description
1 polymer ?
#
loop_
_entity_poly.entity_id
_entity_poly.type
_entity_poly.pdbx_seq_one_letter_code
_entity_poly.pdbx_strand_id
1 'polypeptide(L)'
;MATFVIGLPNTLQKPFLAEAGRRQEEAGLCLVVKSNYRYIFNPPSEQAIGDLERFADVHDWTSLTVVALPYVGWPEGMNDVLELLAANGAQVIRPQLGQGDWPPRLVGQRAEDDFTNDVRLALFQELGWQVTASPAERFRRSAEKLADYIIVGAALDRCDEVHTSRHPFLKRSAEMLDKFCRKKGRLGMTLEDYCRDKRIGVAHSGGISTCIRLMKGVKQLERFDSNLHLKEGDGTSETAAARIYFQHLDRNEQFRLFLLYAGPHPSADIDQKVDWLHD
;
A
#
# COMPACT_ATOMS: atom_id res chain seq x y z
N MET A 1 7.14 18.71 16.88
CA MET A 1 7.92 17.46 16.87
C MET A 1 8.49 17.30 15.47
N ALA A 2 9.75 16.89 15.39
CA ALA A 2 10.45 16.70 14.13
C ALA A 2 11.00 15.27 14.08
N THR A 3 10.89 14.62 12.92
CA THR A 3 11.35 13.25 12.74
C THR A 3 12.35 13.17 11.58
N PHE A 4 13.54 12.65 11.85
CA PHE A 4 14.55 12.39 10.82
C PHE A 4 14.75 10.88 10.63
N VAL A 5 14.67 10.39 9.38
CA VAL A 5 14.87 8.95 9.10
C VAL A 5 16.10 8.75 8.23
N ILE A 6 17.05 7.97 8.74
CA ILE A 6 18.28 7.59 8.06
C ILE A 6 18.09 6.22 7.41
N GLY A 7 18.30 6.14 6.11
CA GLY A 7 18.26 4.89 5.37
C GLY A 7 16.87 4.50 4.86
N LEU A 8 15.96 5.47 4.69
CA LEU A 8 14.59 5.19 4.22
C LEU A 8 14.60 4.77 2.74
N PRO A 9 14.04 3.61 2.36
CA PRO A 9 13.86 3.27 0.96
C PRO A 9 13.15 4.39 0.19
N ASN A 10 13.69 4.81 -0.95
CA ASN A 10 13.14 5.91 -1.76
C ASN A 10 11.64 5.71 -2.09
N THR A 11 11.20 4.47 -2.29
CA THR A 11 9.79 4.10 -2.50
C THR A 11 8.87 4.50 -1.35
N LEU A 12 9.39 4.64 -0.12
CA LEU A 12 8.64 5.07 1.06
C LEU A 12 8.67 6.57 1.32
N GLN A 13 9.45 7.36 0.57
CA GLN A 13 9.56 8.80 0.77
C GLN A 13 8.18 9.49 0.76
N LYS A 14 7.41 9.29 -0.32
CA LYS A 14 6.08 9.91 -0.47
C LYS A 14 5.10 9.46 0.62
N PRO A 15 4.92 8.15 0.89
CA PRO A 15 4.07 7.69 1.99
C PRO A 15 4.45 8.25 3.37
N PHE A 16 5.75 8.33 3.67
CA PHE A 16 6.26 8.85 4.94
C PHE A 16 5.93 10.34 5.09
N LEU A 17 6.30 11.16 4.10
CA LEU A 17 6.02 12.60 4.11
C LEU A 17 4.52 12.91 4.17
N ALA A 18 3.69 12.09 3.51
CA ALA A 18 2.23 12.24 3.57
C ALA A 18 1.62 11.90 4.93
N GLU A 19 2.22 10.98 5.70
CA GLU A 19 1.80 10.69 7.08
C GLU A 19 2.31 11.76 8.05
N ALA A 20 3.59 12.16 7.95
CA ALA A 20 4.16 13.26 8.72
C ALA A 20 3.35 14.55 8.55
N GLY A 21 3.01 14.92 7.30
CA GLY A 21 2.19 16.10 7.02
C GLY A 21 0.78 16.03 7.60
N ARG A 22 0.16 14.83 7.64
CA ARG A 22 -1.14 14.63 8.31
C ARG A 22 -1.06 14.82 9.82
N ARG A 23 0.12 14.61 10.40
CA ARG A 23 0.42 14.76 11.82
C ARG A 23 0.97 16.13 12.18
N GLN A 24 1.17 17.01 11.18
CA GLN A 24 1.84 18.30 11.36
C GLN A 24 3.24 18.14 11.97
N GLU A 25 3.92 17.05 11.62
CA GLU A 25 5.31 16.77 11.99
C GLU A 25 6.23 17.19 10.84
N GLU A 26 7.35 17.84 11.19
CA GLU A 26 8.41 18.14 10.23
C GLU A 26 9.26 16.88 10.00
N ALA A 27 9.62 16.61 8.74
CA ALA A 27 10.27 15.37 8.36
C ALA A 27 11.54 15.63 7.53
N GLY A 28 12.66 15.07 8.00
CA GLY A 28 13.92 15.02 7.27
C GLY A 28 14.30 13.58 6.93
N LEU A 29 14.95 13.37 5.78
CA LEU A 29 15.16 12.03 5.23
C LEU A 29 16.54 11.89 4.60
N CYS A 30 17.26 10.83 4.94
CA CYS A 30 18.37 10.31 4.14
C CYS A 30 17.88 9.05 3.42
N LEU A 31 17.71 9.15 2.11
CA LEU A 31 17.12 8.07 1.31
C LEU A 31 18.15 7.02 0.90
N VAL A 32 17.67 5.82 0.64
CA VAL A 32 18.44 4.75 0.01
C VAL A 32 17.74 4.22 -1.23
N VAL A 33 18.54 3.77 -2.18
CA VAL A 33 18.08 3.07 -3.39
C VAL A 33 18.63 1.66 -3.42
N LYS A 34 17.85 0.76 -4.03
CA LYS A 34 18.26 -0.62 -4.22
C LYS A 34 19.24 -0.70 -5.39
N SER A 35 20.44 -1.20 -5.13
CA SER A 35 21.48 -1.47 -6.14
C SER A 35 22.16 -2.80 -5.82
N ASN A 36 22.30 -3.69 -6.81
CA ASN A 36 22.94 -5.01 -6.66
C ASN A 36 22.49 -5.78 -5.41
N TYR A 37 21.18 -5.87 -5.20
CA TYR A 37 20.56 -6.52 -4.04
C TYR A 37 20.94 -5.91 -2.68
N ARG A 38 21.36 -4.65 -2.62
CA ARG A 38 21.62 -3.96 -1.35
C ARG A 38 21.04 -2.56 -1.38
N TYR A 39 20.82 -1.95 -0.22
CA TYR A 39 20.54 -0.53 -0.14
C TYR A 39 21.85 0.24 -0.08
N ILE A 40 21.90 1.32 -0.85
CA ILE A 40 22.97 2.31 -0.82
C ILE A 40 22.35 3.70 -0.66
N PHE A 41 23.02 4.59 0.06
CA PHE A 41 22.57 5.97 0.21
C PHE A 41 22.46 6.67 -1.15
N ASN A 42 21.39 7.45 -1.30
CA ASN A 42 21.19 8.33 -2.44
C ASN A 42 20.48 9.62 -1.97
N PRO A 43 21.17 10.77 -1.89
CA PRO A 43 22.55 11.04 -2.36
C PRO A 43 23.65 10.29 -1.55
N PRO A 44 24.92 10.30 -2.00
CA PRO A 44 26.01 9.54 -1.36
C PRO A 44 26.10 9.73 0.15
N SER A 45 26.60 8.71 0.86
CA SER A 45 26.60 8.61 2.33
C SER A 45 27.25 9.78 3.06
N GLU A 46 28.21 10.46 2.41
CA GLU A 46 28.89 11.66 2.94
C GLU A 46 27.94 12.83 3.17
N GLN A 47 26.81 12.89 2.45
CA GLN A 47 25.79 13.93 2.66
C GLN A 47 24.84 13.60 3.82
N ALA A 48 24.74 12.33 4.22
CA ALA A 48 23.75 11.91 5.21
C ALA A 48 23.99 12.51 6.60
N ILE A 49 25.26 12.73 6.98
CA ILE A 49 25.61 13.40 8.23
C ILE A 49 25.24 14.89 8.15
N GLY A 50 25.68 15.58 7.10
CA GLY A 50 25.37 17.00 6.92
C GLY A 50 23.88 17.29 6.71
N ASP A 51 23.09 16.34 6.19
CA ASP A 51 21.62 16.43 6.14
C ASP A 51 21.01 16.34 7.54
N LEU A 52 21.49 15.39 8.36
CA LEU A 52 21.03 15.23 9.75
C LEU A 52 21.42 16.45 10.60
N GLU A 53 22.66 16.92 10.51
CA GLU A 53 23.14 18.10 11.24
C GLU A 53 22.34 19.34 10.88
N ARG A 54 22.16 19.62 9.58
CA ARG A 54 21.35 20.77 9.14
C ARG A 54 19.90 20.70 9.60
N PHE A 55 19.32 19.49 9.64
CA PHE A 55 17.97 19.31 10.15
C PHE A 55 17.92 19.51 11.67
N ALA A 56 18.89 18.97 12.41
CA ALA A 56 18.98 19.14 13.85
C ALA A 56 19.25 20.60 14.27
N ASP A 57 20.01 21.37 13.48
CA ASP A 57 20.35 22.77 13.78
C ASP A 57 19.13 23.71 13.82
N VAL A 58 18.06 23.36 13.10
CA VAL A 58 16.84 24.19 13.00
C VAL A 58 15.70 23.70 13.90
N HIS A 59 15.93 22.65 14.69
CA HIS A 59 14.91 22.04 15.54
C HIS A 59 15.37 21.95 17.00
N ASP A 60 14.42 22.02 17.92
CA ASP A 60 14.68 21.70 19.33
C ASP A 60 14.91 20.20 19.48
N TRP A 61 16.12 19.84 19.93
CA TRP A 61 16.57 18.46 20.06
C TRP A 61 15.70 17.66 21.03
N THR A 62 15.10 18.28 22.05
CA THR A 62 14.19 17.58 22.97
C THR A 62 12.87 17.14 22.32
N SER A 63 12.57 17.70 21.14
CA SER A 63 11.39 17.38 20.32
C SER A 63 11.74 16.65 19.02
N LEU A 64 13.00 16.27 18.86
CA LEU A 64 13.57 15.61 17.69
C LEU A 64 13.64 14.09 17.92
N THR A 65 13.07 13.33 16.98
CA THR A 65 13.21 11.88 16.91
C THR A 65 14.06 11.54 15.69
N VAL A 66 15.10 10.73 15.87
CA VAL A 66 15.95 10.21 14.78
C VAL A 66 15.82 8.70 14.71
N VAL A 67 15.40 8.17 13.57
CA VAL A 67 15.30 6.73 13.32
C VAL A 67 16.41 6.29 12.37
N ALA A 68 17.32 5.44 12.85
CA ALA A 68 18.46 4.95 12.08
C ALA A 68 18.22 3.51 11.61
N LEU A 69 17.80 3.33 10.34
CA LEU A 69 17.39 2.03 9.83
C LEU A 69 18.59 1.08 9.61
N PRO A 70 18.44 -0.24 9.91
CA PRO A 70 19.55 -1.20 9.91
C PRO A 70 19.85 -1.81 8.53
N TYR A 71 19.24 -1.29 7.45
CA TYR A 71 19.29 -1.91 6.12
C TYR A 71 20.39 -1.36 5.20
N VAL A 72 21.14 -0.36 5.67
CA VAL A 72 22.25 0.28 4.95
C VAL A 72 23.45 0.45 5.88
N GLY A 73 24.66 0.29 5.36
CA GLY A 73 25.89 0.59 6.11
C GLY A 73 26.02 2.10 6.34
N TRP A 74 26.11 2.52 7.60
CA TRP A 74 26.21 3.93 7.96
C TRP A 74 27.59 4.51 7.63
N PRO A 75 27.67 5.81 7.27
CA PRO A 75 28.96 6.49 7.08
C PRO A 75 29.74 6.56 8.40
N GLU A 76 31.06 6.65 8.29
CA GLU A 76 31.95 6.90 9.43
C GLU A 76 31.55 8.20 10.14
N GLY A 77 31.56 8.20 11.49
CA GLY A 77 31.13 9.34 12.30
C GLY A 77 29.61 9.45 12.55
N MET A 78 28.76 8.69 11.84
CA MET A 78 27.31 8.72 12.08
C MET A 78 26.94 8.32 13.51
N ASN A 79 27.65 7.34 14.09
CA ASN A 79 27.40 6.92 15.46
C ASN A 79 27.68 8.04 16.46
N ASP A 80 28.77 8.78 16.28
CA ASP A 80 29.17 9.87 17.16
C ASP A 80 28.12 10.99 17.15
N VAL A 81 27.60 11.33 15.96
CA VAL A 81 26.53 12.33 15.78
C VAL A 81 25.23 11.87 16.46
N LEU A 82 24.85 10.61 16.27
CA LEU A 82 23.65 10.05 16.91
C LEU A 82 23.79 9.99 18.44
N GLU A 83 24.98 9.68 18.96
CA GLU A 83 25.26 9.69 20.40
C GLU A 83 25.22 11.11 20.98
N LEU A 84 25.76 12.09 20.25
CA LEU A 84 25.66 13.50 20.62
C LEU A 84 24.21 13.97 20.71
N LEU A 85 23.39 13.67 19.70
CA LEU A 85 21.97 14.03 19.70
C LEU A 85 21.22 13.38 20.87
N ALA A 86 21.45 12.08 21.10
CA ALA A 86 20.83 11.36 22.22
C ALA A 86 21.24 11.93 23.58
N ALA A 87 22.53 12.23 23.78
CA ALA A 87 23.05 12.81 25.02
C ALA A 87 22.45 14.19 25.34
N ASN A 88 21.95 14.90 24.32
CA ASN A 88 21.38 16.23 24.44
C ASN A 88 19.84 16.24 24.29
N GLY A 89 19.19 15.08 24.45
CA GLY A 89 17.74 14.98 24.62
C GLY A 89 16.94 14.55 23.40
N ALA A 90 17.59 14.32 22.24
CA ALA A 90 16.90 13.74 21.09
C ALA A 90 16.58 12.26 21.33
N GLN A 91 15.42 11.83 20.82
CA GLN A 91 15.06 10.43 20.85
C GLN A 91 15.71 9.71 19.66
N VAL A 92 16.74 8.90 19.92
CA VAL A 92 17.40 8.11 18.87
C VAL A 92 16.91 6.66 18.91
N ILE A 93 16.27 6.22 17.83
CA ILE A 93 15.75 4.87 17.67
C ILE A 93 16.66 4.10 16.71
N ARG A 94 17.19 2.96 17.16
CA ARG A 94 18.10 2.09 16.40
C ARG A 94 17.52 0.67 16.30
N PRO A 95 16.60 0.42 15.35
CA PRO A 95 16.03 -0.91 15.16
C PRO A 95 17.10 -1.94 14.79
N GLN A 96 16.91 -3.18 15.23
CA GLN A 96 17.77 -4.30 14.87
C GLN A 96 17.08 -5.21 13.85
N LEU A 97 17.84 -5.76 12.92
CA LEU A 97 17.32 -6.71 11.93
C LEU A 97 16.65 -7.90 12.62
N GLY A 98 15.39 -8.16 12.28
CA GLY A 98 14.67 -9.34 12.77
C GLY A 98 14.23 -9.27 14.22
N GLN A 99 14.35 -8.11 14.88
CA GLN A 99 13.83 -7.91 16.23
C GLN A 99 12.52 -7.14 16.21
N GLY A 100 11.55 -7.59 17.01
CA GLY A 100 10.20 -7.02 17.01
C GLY A 100 9.53 -7.20 15.64
N ASP A 101 8.93 -6.12 15.13
CA ASP A 101 8.26 -6.10 13.83
C ASP A 101 9.21 -5.77 12.67
N TRP A 102 10.51 -5.61 12.93
CA TRP A 102 11.49 -5.20 11.92
C TRP A 102 11.94 -6.39 11.05
N PRO A 103 11.85 -6.28 9.70
CA PRO A 103 12.26 -7.33 8.78
C PRO A 103 13.68 -7.88 9.02
N PRO A 104 13.89 -9.21 8.98
CA PRO A 104 15.19 -9.85 9.28
C PRO A 104 16.17 -9.84 8.11
N ARG A 105 15.72 -9.52 6.89
CA ARG A 105 16.53 -9.68 5.68
C ARG A 105 17.14 -8.34 5.25
N LEU A 106 18.44 -8.34 4.99
CA LEU A 106 19.03 -7.40 4.04
C LEU A 106 18.54 -7.82 2.64
N VAL A 107 18.24 -6.85 1.78
CA VAL A 107 17.70 -7.09 0.43
C VAL A 107 18.44 -8.24 -0.27
N GLY A 108 17.71 -9.11 -0.98
CA GLY A 108 18.30 -10.13 -1.83
C GLY A 108 17.86 -11.55 -1.52
N GLN A 109 16.75 -11.97 -2.15
CA GLN A 109 16.65 -13.22 -2.91
C GLN A 109 15.21 -13.31 -3.46
N ARG A 110 15.05 -13.02 -4.76
CA ARG A 110 13.78 -12.95 -5.50
C ARG A 110 12.80 -11.84 -5.06
N ALA A 111 11.91 -11.50 -5.99
CA ALA A 111 11.04 -10.34 -5.92
C ALA A 111 10.00 -10.49 -4.80
N GLU A 112 10.01 -9.60 -3.82
CA GLU A 112 8.90 -9.47 -2.87
C GLU A 112 8.65 -7.97 -2.63
N ASP A 113 7.45 -7.53 -3.03
CA ASP A 113 6.92 -6.19 -2.78
C ASP A 113 6.63 -5.96 -1.28
N ASP A 114 6.67 -7.01 -0.46
CA ASP A 114 6.31 -6.98 0.96
C ASP A 114 7.38 -6.37 1.87
N PHE A 115 8.68 -6.53 1.59
CA PHE A 115 9.73 -5.99 2.47
C PHE A 115 9.59 -4.47 2.72
N THR A 116 9.30 -3.72 1.65
CA THR A 116 9.15 -2.26 1.74
C THR A 116 7.91 -1.90 2.56
N ASN A 117 6.83 -2.68 2.43
CA ASN A 117 5.63 -2.50 3.23
C ASN A 117 5.87 -2.88 4.70
N ASP A 118 6.61 -3.94 4.98
CA ASP A 118 6.96 -4.36 6.34
C ASP A 118 7.82 -3.30 7.05
N VAL A 119 8.82 -2.74 6.37
CA VAL A 119 9.61 -1.61 6.88
C VAL A 119 8.71 -0.41 7.19
N ARG A 120 7.74 -0.11 6.32
CA ARG A 120 6.77 0.98 6.54
C ARG A 120 5.90 0.73 7.77
N LEU A 121 5.37 -0.48 7.91
CA LEU A 121 4.53 -0.88 9.04
C LEU A 121 5.32 -0.77 10.35
N ALA A 122 6.52 -1.34 10.40
CA ALA A 122 7.39 -1.30 11.57
C ALA A 122 7.79 0.14 11.93
N LEU A 123 8.24 0.94 10.96
CA LEU A 123 8.63 2.33 11.16
C LEU A 123 7.49 3.17 11.73
N PHE A 124 6.30 3.06 11.15
CA PHE A 124 5.18 3.87 11.62
C PHE A 124 4.69 3.40 13.00
N GLN A 125 4.68 2.09 13.26
CA GLN A 125 4.35 1.57 14.58
C GLN A 125 5.32 2.07 15.65
N GLU A 126 6.63 2.06 15.35
CA GLU A 126 7.69 2.56 16.22
C GLU A 126 7.51 4.06 16.54
N LEU A 127 7.11 4.85 15.54
CA LEU A 127 6.79 6.27 15.71
C LEU A 127 5.45 6.54 16.41
N GLY A 128 4.73 5.49 16.84
CA GLY A 128 3.36 5.62 17.36
C GLY A 128 2.38 6.16 16.32
N TRP A 129 2.76 6.13 15.04
CA TRP A 129 1.90 6.51 13.95
C TRP A 129 0.93 5.37 13.70
N GLN A 130 -0.31 5.51 14.20
CA GLN A 130 -1.38 4.56 13.90
C GLN A 130 -1.48 4.31 12.40
N VAL A 131 -0.92 3.18 11.96
CA VAL A 131 -0.99 2.76 10.57
C VAL A 131 -2.38 2.23 10.33
N THR A 132 -3.29 3.11 9.95
CA THR A 132 -4.47 2.59 9.27
C THR A 132 -3.96 1.97 7.98
N ALA A 133 -4.09 0.64 7.84
CA ALA A 133 -3.68 -0.09 6.64
C ALA A 133 -4.07 0.70 5.38
N SER A 134 -3.18 0.77 4.39
CA SER A 134 -3.51 1.45 3.14
C SER A 134 -4.72 0.77 2.49
N PRO A 135 -5.48 1.47 1.64
CA PRO A 135 -6.51 0.83 0.83
C PRO A 135 -6.04 -0.47 0.16
N ALA A 136 -4.88 -0.46 -0.51
CA ALA A 136 -4.32 -1.64 -1.16
C ALA A 136 -4.10 -2.81 -0.18
N GLU A 137 -3.48 -2.51 0.97
CA GLU A 137 -3.23 -3.48 2.03
C GLU A 137 -4.52 -4.12 2.55
N ARG A 138 -5.60 -3.34 2.63
CA ARG A 138 -6.89 -3.88 3.07
C ARG A 138 -7.44 -4.91 2.10
N PHE A 139 -7.28 -4.71 0.79
CA PHE A 139 -7.69 -5.68 -0.23
C PHE A 139 -6.81 -6.94 -0.17
N ARG A 140 -5.48 -6.80 -0.06
CA ARG A 140 -4.55 -7.95 0.04
C ARG A 140 -4.89 -8.86 1.21
N ARG A 141 -5.09 -8.29 2.40
CA ARG A 141 -5.48 -9.06 3.60
C ARG A 141 -6.80 -9.83 3.44
N SER A 142 -7.73 -9.35 2.61
CA SER A 142 -8.96 -10.08 2.32
C SER A 142 -8.70 -11.27 1.40
N ALA A 143 -7.86 -11.09 0.37
CA ALA A 143 -7.46 -12.16 -0.54
C ALA A 143 -6.65 -13.27 0.16
N GLU A 144 -5.72 -12.90 1.05
CA GLU A 144 -4.95 -13.87 1.86
C GLU A 144 -5.84 -14.77 2.71
N LYS A 145 -6.97 -14.24 3.20
CA LYS A 145 -7.89 -14.96 4.10
C LYS A 145 -8.96 -15.74 3.36
N LEU A 146 -9.17 -15.47 2.07
CA LEU A 146 -10.30 -15.96 1.30
C LEU A 146 -9.79 -16.51 -0.04
N ALA A 147 -9.64 -17.83 -0.14
CA ALA A 147 -9.20 -18.49 -1.37
C ALA A 147 -10.11 -18.22 -2.59
N ASP A 148 -11.36 -17.84 -2.36
CA ASP A 148 -12.31 -17.46 -3.41
C ASP A 148 -12.16 -15.99 -3.84
N TYR A 149 -11.37 -15.18 -3.12
CA TYR A 149 -11.08 -13.79 -3.45
C TYR A 149 -9.73 -13.71 -4.18
N ILE A 150 -9.77 -13.43 -5.48
CA ILE A 150 -8.59 -13.39 -6.35
C ILE A 150 -8.33 -11.95 -6.78
N ILE A 151 -7.13 -11.45 -6.48
CA ILE A 151 -6.62 -10.19 -7.02
C ILE A 151 -5.92 -10.51 -8.34
N VAL A 152 -6.38 -9.92 -9.45
CA VAL A 152 -5.91 -10.27 -10.79
C VAL A 152 -4.85 -9.29 -11.27
N GLY A 153 -3.66 -9.80 -11.61
CA GLY A 153 -2.58 -9.00 -12.18
C GLY A 153 -2.24 -7.77 -11.33
N ALA A 154 -2.18 -6.61 -11.99
CA ALA A 154 -1.84 -5.29 -11.42
C ALA A 154 -3.02 -4.55 -10.78
N ALA A 155 -4.07 -5.25 -10.34
CA ALA A 155 -5.33 -4.64 -9.90
C ALA A 155 -5.18 -3.61 -8.77
N LEU A 156 -4.12 -3.67 -7.97
CA LEU A 156 -3.89 -2.78 -6.82
C LEU A 156 -2.77 -1.76 -7.02
N ASP A 157 -2.06 -1.76 -8.14
CA ASP A 157 -0.85 -0.96 -8.36
C ASP A 157 -1.09 0.53 -8.13
N ARG A 158 -2.29 1.01 -8.50
CA ARG A 158 -2.69 2.41 -8.38
C ARG A 158 -3.65 2.68 -7.22
N CYS A 159 -3.93 1.69 -6.37
CA CYS A 159 -4.97 1.79 -5.34
C CYS A 159 -4.69 2.92 -4.34
N ASP A 160 -3.43 3.06 -3.95
CA ASP A 160 -3.00 4.07 -2.98
C ASP A 160 -2.73 5.46 -3.63
N GLU A 161 -2.81 5.58 -4.97
CA GLU A 161 -2.72 6.88 -5.68
C GLU A 161 -4.01 7.71 -5.56
N VAL A 162 -5.11 7.09 -5.14
CA VAL A 162 -6.37 7.77 -4.88
C VAL A 162 -6.19 8.82 -3.79
N HIS A 163 -6.79 10.00 -3.98
CA HIS A 163 -6.75 11.06 -3.00
C HIS A 163 -7.22 10.57 -1.61
N THR A 164 -6.50 10.94 -0.55
CA THR A 164 -6.70 10.41 0.82
C THR A 164 -8.11 10.60 1.35
N SER A 165 -8.82 11.66 0.94
CA SER A 165 -10.23 11.88 1.28
C SER A 165 -11.17 10.74 0.84
N ARG A 166 -10.75 9.91 -0.12
CA ARG A 166 -11.50 8.75 -0.66
C ARG A 166 -11.03 7.40 -0.11
N HIS A 167 -9.97 7.36 0.68
CA HIS A 167 -9.50 6.11 1.32
C HIS A 167 -10.59 5.44 2.18
N PRO A 168 -11.45 6.18 2.91
CA PRO A 168 -12.57 5.55 3.62
C PRO A 168 -13.52 4.77 2.70
N PHE A 169 -13.79 5.26 1.49
CA PHE A 169 -14.60 4.54 0.51
C PHE A 169 -13.93 3.24 0.06
N LEU A 170 -12.64 3.28 -0.25
CA LEU A 170 -11.91 2.07 -0.67
C LEU A 170 -11.91 1.01 0.45
N LYS A 171 -11.67 1.42 1.70
CA LYS A 171 -11.66 0.51 2.86
C LYS A 171 -13.04 -0.11 3.12
N ARG A 172 -14.12 0.68 3.08
CA ARG A 172 -15.49 0.16 3.18
C ARG A 172 -15.84 -0.79 2.04
N SER A 173 -15.35 -0.51 0.83
CA SER A 173 -15.56 -1.35 -0.34
C SER A 173 -14.82 -2.68 -0.24
N ALA A 174 -13.58 -2.68 0.27
CA ALA A 174 -12.86 -3.90 0.59
C ALA A 174 -13.61 -4.77 1.61
N GLU A 175 -14.14 -4.16 2.67
CA GLU A 175 -15.00 -4.84 3.66
C GLU A 175 -16.28 -5.44 3.06
N MET A 176 -16.91 -4.68 2.17
CA MET A 176 -18.11 -5.11 1.46
C MET A 176 -17.80 -6.34 0.60
N LEU A 177 -16.73 -6.29 -0.20
CA LEU A 177 -16.29 -7.38 -1.07
C LEU A 177 -15.82 -8.61 -0.28
N ASP A 178 -15.13 -8.43 0.85
CA ASP A 178 -14.77 -9.52 1.78
C ASP A 178 -16.03 -10.27 2.23
N LYS A 179 -17.05 -9.53 2.69
CA LYS A 179 -18.30 -10.14 3.14
C LYS A 179 -19.09 -10.77 1.98
N PHE A 180 -19.11 -10.14 0.81
CA PHE A 180 -19.71 -10.71 -0.40
C PHE A 180 -19.07 -12.04 -0.75
N CYS A 181 -17.73 -12.11 -0.71
CA CYS A 181 -16.97 -13.32 -0.96
C CYS A 181 -17.23 -14.41 0.09
N ARG A 182 -17.19 -14.08 1.40
CA ARG A 182 -17.50 -15.04 2.48
C ARG A 182 -18.88 -15.66 2.37
N LYS A 183 -19.83 -14.91 1.82
CA LYS A 183 -21.21 -15.36 1.61
C LYS A 183 -21.41 -16.01 0.24
N LYS A 184 -20.36 -16.18 -0.56
CA LYS A 184 -20.44 -16.72 -1.93
C LYS A 184 -21.54 -16.04 -2.75
N GLY A 185 -21.59 -14.70 -2.65
CA GLY A 185 -22.62 -13.89 -3.30
C GLY A 185 -24.00 -13.87 -2.65
N ARG A 186 -24.28 -14.74 -1.67
CA ARG A 186 -25.61 -14.91 -1.06
C ARG A 186 -25.84 -13.92 0.07
N LEU A 187 -26.12 -12.66 -0.30
CA LEU A 187 -26.34 -11.57 0.65
C LEU A 187 -27.76 -11.54 1.25
N GLY A 188 -28.71 -12.29 0.69
CA GLY A 188 -30.13 -12.21 1.06
C GLY A 188 -30.84 -10.96 0.54
N MET A 189 -30.16 -10.16 -0.28
CA MET A 189 -30.63 -8.97 -0.98
C MET A 189 -29.78 -8.77 -2.25
N THR A 190 -30.15 -7.79 -3.08
CA THR A 190 -29.34 -7.43 -4.26
C THR A 190 -28.00 -6.82 -3.83
N LEU A 191 -26.99 -6.88 -4.70
CA LEU A 191 -25.70 -6.27 -4.44
C LEU A 191 -25.83 -4.74 -4.33
N GLU A 192 -26.70 -4.14 -5.13
CA GLU A 192 -27.02 -2.72 -5.14
C GLU A 192 -27.62 -2.25 -3.82
N ASP A 193 -28.61 -2.99 -3.29
CA ASP A 193 -29.22 -2.67 -1.99
C ASP A 193 -28.18 -2.81 -0.87
N TYR A 194 -27.35 -3.85 -0.91
CA TYR A 194 -26.28 -4.04 0.06
C TYR A 194 -25.23 -2.92 0.03
N CYS A 195 -24.86 -2.45 -1.16
CA CYS A 195 -23.95 -1.31 -1.31
C CYS A 195 -24.58 -0.01 -0.83
N ARG A 196 -25.88 0.20 -1.10
CA ARG A 196 -26.64 1.36 -0.62
C ARG A 196 -26.66 1.44 0.91
N ASP A 197 -26.91 0.33 1.59
CA ASP A 197 -26.86 0.23 3.05
C ASP A 197 -25.48 0.57 3.63
N LYS A 198 -24.42 0.33 2.85
CA LYS A 198 -23.03 0.65 3.20
C LYS A 198 -22.56 2.01 2.71
N ARG A 199 -23.44 2.79 2.06
CA ARG A 199 -23.12 4.09 1.44
C ARG A 199 -21.95 3.97 0.46
N ILE A 200 -21.99 2.93 -0.37
CA ILE A 200 -21.03 2.66 -1.45
C ILE A 200 -21.76 2.89 -2.77
N GLY A 201 -21.23 3.77 -3.61
CA GLY A 201 -21.79 4.01 -4.94
C GLY A 201 -21.52 2.83 -5.86
N VAL A 202 -22.55 2.41 -6.60
CA VAL A 202 -22.47 1.35 -7.62
C VAL A 202 -22.89 1.95 -8.95
N ALA A 203 -22.20 1.58 -10.03
CA ALA A 203 -22.60 1.92 -11.39
C ALA A 203 -22.48 0.71 -12.31
N HIS A 204 -23.32 0.74 -13.34
CA HIS A 204 -23.38 -0.24 -14.44
C HIS A 204 -23.00 0.40 -15.79
N SER A 205 -22.48 1.62 -15.77
CA SER A 205 -22.06 2.38 -16.95
C SER A 205 -20.94 3.35 -16.56
N GLY A 206 -20.03 3.65 -17.47
CA GLY A 206 -18.91 4.55 -17.15
C GLY A 206 -17.77 4.63 -18.16
N GLY A 207 -18.01 4.29 -19.43
CA GLY A 207 -17.00 4.38 -20.50
C GLY A 207 -15.87 3.33 -20.43
N ILE A 208 -15.77 2.59 -19.33
CA ILE A 208 -14.81 1.52 -19.09
C ILE A 208 -15.58 0.23 -18.88
N SER A 209 -15.24 -0.78 -19.64
CA SER A 209 -15.72 -2.15 -19.54
C SER A 209 -14.63 -3.05 -18.95
N THR A 210 -15.07 -4.12 -18.30
CA THR A 210 -14.18 -5.17 -17.81
C THR A 210 -14.52 -6.50 -18.46
N CYS A 211 -13.48 -7.27 -18.78
CA CYS A 211 -13.58 -8.57 -19.41
C CYS A 211 -12.73 -9.58 -18.62
N ILE A 212 -13.37 -10.69 -18.22
CA ILE A 212 -12.69 -11.87 -17.71
C ILE A 212 -12.74 -12.97 -18.77
N ARG A 213 -11.59 -13.49 -19.15
CA ARG A 213 -11.44 -14.65 -20.02
C ARG A 213 -10.98 -15.85 -19.17
N LEU A 214 -11.87 -16.83 -19.01
CA LEU A 214 -11.51 -18.07 -18.33
C LEU A 214 -10.67 -18.92 -19.29
N MET A 215 -9.46 -19.28 -18.86
CA MET A 215 -8.49 -20.02 -19.66
C MET A 215 -8.27 -21.41 -19.08
N LYS A 216 -8.20 -22.45 -19.91
CA LYS A 216 -7.66 -23.77 -19.55
C LYS A 216 -6.42 -24.01 -20.41
N GLY A 217 -5.26 -23.66 -19.87
CA GLY A 217 -4.04 -23.52 -20.66
C GLY A 217 -4.21 -22.43 -21.72
N VAL A 218 -3.98 -22.76 -23.00
CA VAL A 218 -4.12 -21.79 -24.10
C VAL A 218 -5.55 -21.63 -24.61
N LYS A 219 -6.48 -22.50 -24.19
CA LYS A 219 -7.86 -22.50 -24.65
C LYS A 219 -8.70 -21.55 -23.80
N GLN A 220 -9.36 -20.59 -24.44
CA GLN A 220 -10.42 -19.81 -23.80
C GLN A 220 -11.65 -20.70 -23.66
N LEU A 221 -12.12 -20.87 -22.42
CA LEU A 221 -13.37 -21.57 -22.12
C LEU A 221 -14.55 -20.61 -22.31
N GLU A 222 -14.50 -19.46 -21.66
CA GLU A 222 -15.59 -18.49 -21.61
C GLU A 222 -15.07 -17.05 -21.48
N ARG A 223 -15.96 -16.10 -21.75
CA ARG A 223 -15.72 -14.66 -21.66
C ARG A 223 -16.88 -14.01 -20.91
N PHE A 224 -16.56 -13.18 -19.92
CA PHE A 224 -17.51 -12.44 -19.11
C PHE A 224 -17.21 -10.95 -19.18
N ASP A 225 -18.09 -10.20 -19.84
CA ASP A 225 -18.02 -8.75 -19.93
C ASP A 225 -18.92 -8.11 -18.85
N SER A 226 -18.46 -7.02 -18.23
CA SER A 226 -19.21 -6.29 -17.21
C SER A 226 -18.82 -4.81 -17.17
N ASN A 227 -19.81 -3.96 -16.97
CA ASN A 227 -19.63 -2.54 -16.69
C ASN A 227 -19.86 -2.19 -15.21
N LEU A 228 -20.08 -3.22 -14.37
CA LEU A 228 -20.30 -3.07 -12.93
C LEU A 228 -19.02 -2.59 -12.25
N HIS A 229 -19.15 -1.55 -11.44
CA HIS A 229 -18.06 -1.07 -10.59
C HIS A 229 -18.58 -0.28 -9.39
N LEU A 230 -17.73 -0.17 -8.37
CA LEU A 230 -17.96 0.73 -7.24
C LEU A 230 -17.29 2.07 -7.54
N LYS A 231 -17.89 3.17 -7.08
CA LYS A 231 -17.40 4.52 -7.34
C LYS A 231 -17.68 5.51 -6.22
N GLU A 232 -16.78 6.50 -6.11
CA GLU A 232 -16.99 7.72 -5.34
C GLU A 232 -16.28 8.90 -6.04
N GLY A 233 -16.86 10.10 -5.98
CA GLY A 233 -16.23 11.32 -6.52
C GLY A 233 -16.52 11.62 -7.99
N ASP A 234 -17.77 11.52 -8.44
CA ASP A 234 -18.15 11.91 -9.80
C ASP A 234 -17.91 13.39 -10.12
N GLY A 235 -17.47 13.67 -11.35
CA GLY A 235 -17.24 15.03 -11.86
C GLY A 235 -15.99 15.72 -11.30
N THR A 236 -15.07 14.96 -10.70
CA THR A 236 -13.81 15.48 -10.14
C THR A 236 -12.59 15.03 -10.97
N SER A 237 -11.38 15.46 -10.62
CA SER A 237 -10.14 14.97 -11.26
C SER A 237 -10.00 13.46 -11.14
N GLU A 238 -9.24 12.81 -12.03
CA GLU A 238 -9.08 11.35 -12.05
C GLU A 238 -8.66 10.77 -10.70
N THR A 239 -7.73 11.43 -9.99
CA THR A 239 -7.24 11.02 -8.66
C THR A 239 -8.27 11.24 -7.54
N ALA A 240 -9.26 12.10 -7.75
CA ALA A 240 -10.36 12.35 -6.83
C ALA A 240 -11.59 11.45 -7.08
N ALA A 241 -11.63 10.79 -8.25
CA ALA A 241 -12.62 9.81 -8.65
C ALA A 241 -12.11 8.38 -8.40
N ALA A 242 -12.48 7.80 -7.25
CA ALA A 242 -12.12 6.42 -6.93
C ALA A 242 -13.03 5.44 -7.69
N ARG A 243 -12.43 4.37 -8.22
CA ARG A 243 -13.12 3.27 -8.93
C ARG A 243 -12.62 1.91 -8.46
N ILE A 244 -13.54 0.97 -8.32
CA ILE A 244 -13.23 -0.44 -8.04
C ILE A 244 -14.00 -1.30 -9.03
N TYR A 245 -13.29 -2.01 -9.90
CA TYR A 245 -13.85 -2.96 -10.84
C TYR A 245 -13.64 -4.37 -10.33
N PHE A 246 -14.73 -5.13 -10.30
CA PHE A 246 -14.74 -6.50 -9.83
C PHE A 246 -15.80 -7.29 -10.59
N GLN A 247 -15.60 -8.60 -10.67
CA GLN A 247 -16.61 -9.53 -11.18
C GLN A 247 -16.63 -10.77 -10.30
N HIS A 248 -17.75 -11.47 -10.26
CA HIS A 248 -17.83 -12.76 -9.60
C HIS A 248 -18.33 -13.82 -10.58
N LEU A 249 -17.86 -15.05 -10.38
CA LEU A 249 -18.34 -16.24 -11.05
C LEU A 249 -18.98 -17.13 -10.00
N ASP A 250 -20.17 -17.65 -10.28
CA ASP A 250 -20.79 -18.73 -9.51
C ASP A 250 -21.18 -19.84 -10.50
N ARG A 251 -20.35 -20.87 -10.61
CA ARG A 251 -20.57 -21.99 -11.55
C ARG A 251 -20.16 -23.31 -10.90
N ASN A 252 -20.97 -24.35 -11.10
CA ASN A 252 -20.68 -25.70 -10.59
C ASN A 252 -20.33 -25.71 -9.08
N GLU A 253 -21.05 -24.91 -8.29
CA GLU A 253 -20.81 -24.70 -6.85
C GLU A 253 -19.47 -24.03 -6.48
N GLN A 254 -18.74 -23.52 -7.48
CA GLN A 254 -17.49 -22.80 -7.32
C GLN A 254 -17.74 -21.30 -7.48
N PHE A 255 -17.69 -20.61 -6.34
CA PHE A 255 -17.72 -19.16 -6.30
C PHE A 255 -16.30 -18.61 -6.38
N ARG A 256 -16.08 -17.62 -7.25
CA ARG A 256 -14.87 -16.78 -7.24
C ARG A 256 -15.26 -15.31 -7.34
N LEU A 257 -14.57 -14.47 -6.59
CA LEU A 257 -14.61 -13.03 -6.70
C LEU A 257 -13.27 -12.54 -7.24
N PHE A 258 -13.28 -11.88 -8.38
CA PHE A 258 -12.11 -11.31 -9.02
C PHE A 258 -12.10 -9.79 -8.80
N LEU A 259 -11.06 -9.29 -8.15
CA LEU A 259 -10.74 -7.86 -8.13
C LEU A 259 -9.86 -7.55 -9.34
N LEU A 260 -10.38 -6.73 -10.24
CA LEU A 260 -9.75 -6.41 -11.52
C LEU A 260 -9.01 -5.08 -11.49
N TYR A 261 -9.49 -4.14 -10.66
CA TYR A 261 -8.85 -2.85 -10.45
C TYR A 261 -9.41 -2.16 -9.20
N ALA A 262 -8.55 -1.49 -8.44
CA ALA A 262 -8.93 -0.48 -7.46
C ALA A 262 -7.94 0.70 -7.55
N GLY A 263 -8.46 1.92 -7.73
CA GLY A 263 -7.60 3.09 -7.93
C GLY A 263 -8.36 4.32 -8.43
N PRO A 264 -7.65 5.35 -8.94
CA PRO A 264 -8.22 6.48 -9.69
C PRO A 264 -9.05 6.00 -10.88
N HIS A 265 -9.79 6.89 -11.54
CA HIS A 265 -10.48 6.51 -12.79
C HIS A 265 -9.48 5.92 -13.81
N PRO A 266 -9.67 4.69 -14.32
CA PRO A 266 -8.77 4.12 -15.31
C PRO A 266 -8.97 4.79 -16.68
N SER A 267 -7.94 4.77 -17.51
CA SER A 267 -7.96 5.38 -18.85
C SER A 267 -8.31 4.38 -19.97
N ALA A 268 -8.44 3.09 -19.67
CA ALA A 268 -8.68 2.04 -20.64
C ALA A 268 -9.52 0.90 -20.04
N ASP A 269 -10.16 0.14 -20.93
CA ASP A 269 -10.84 -1.11 -20.59
C ASP A 269 -9.88 -2.11 -19.92
N ILE A 270 -10.44 -2.95 -19.06
CA ILE A 270 -9.69 -3.92 -18.27
C ILE A 270 -10.01 -5.33 -18.79
N ASP A 271 -9.07 -5.96 -19.48
CA ASP A 271 -9.21 -7.32 -20.01
C ASP A 271 -8.20 -8.25 -19.34
N GLN A 272 -8.68 -9.28 -18.67
CA GLN A 272 -7.87 -10.19 -17.87
C GLN A 272 -8.10 -11.64 -18.26
N LYS A 273 -7.00 -12.40 -18.32
CA LYS A 273 -7.01 -13.85 -18.44
C LYS A 273 -6.82 -14.46 -17.05
N VAL A 274 -7.67 -15.41 -16.71
CA VAL A 274 -7.58 -16.14 -15.43
C VAL A 274 -7.63 -17.63 -15.72
N ASP A 275 -6.65 -18.34 -15.17
CA ASP A 275 -6.58 -19.79 -15.30
C ASP A 275 -7.69 -20.45 -14.48
N TRP A 276 -8.37 -21.39 -15.13
CA TRP A 276 -9.44 -22.18 -14.57
C TRP A 276 -9.02 -23.65 -14.59
N LEU A 277 -8.75 -24.19 -13.40
CA LEU A 277 -8.18 -25.53 -13.23
C LEU A 277 -9.24 -26.63 -13.13
N HIS A 278 -10.53 -26.30 -13.19
CA HIS A 278 -11.63 -27.25 -13.01
C HIS A 278 -12.49 -27.37 -14.28
N ASP A 279 -13.13 -28.52 -14.45
CA ASP A 279 -13.95 -28.86 -15.64
C ASP A 279 -15.39 -28.30 -15.57
#